data_AF-A0A2E0TEQ8-F1
#
_entry.id   AF-A0A2E0TEQ8-F1
#
_cell.length_a   1.000
_cell.length_b   1.000
_cell.length_c   1.000
_cell.angle_alpha   90.00
_cell.angle_beta   90.00
_cell.angle_gamma   90.00
#
_symmetry.space_group_name_H-M   'P 1'
#
loop_
_entity.id
_entity.type
_entity.pdbx_description
1 polymer ?
#
loop_
_entity_poly.entity_id
_entity_poly.type
_entity_poly.pdbx_seq_one_letter_code
_entity_poly.pdbx_strand_id
1 'polypeptide(L)' 'MFRTIALRAALCLLLASASGCVVVAAHEREYLADPTMAAQPDPLEARSRRKVHTSREGAGGGGGTRSGGGCACGN' A
#
# COMPACT_ATOMS: atom_id res chain seq x y z
N MET A 1 -16.04 -1.93 -40.77
CA MET A 1 -16.98 -1.85 -39.63
C MET A 1 -16.35 -2.32 -38.31
N PHE A 2 -15.74 -3.51 -38.22
CA PHE A 2 -15.10 -3.97 -36.97
C PHE A 2 -13.97 -3.05 -36.46
N ARG A 3 -13.14 -2.50 -37.35
CA ARG A 3 -12.01 -1.62 -36.98
C ARG A 3 -12.45 -0.28 -36.35
N THR A 4 -13.57 0.28 -36.83
CA THR A 4 -14.14 1.52 -36.29
C THR A 4 -14.88 1.30 -34.96
N ILE A 5 -15.43 0.10 -34.73
CA ILE A 5 -16.04 -0.29 -33.46
C ILE A 5 -14.96 -0.48 -32.40
N ALA A 6 -13.86 -1.17 -32.73
CA ALA A 6 -12.73 -1.36 -31.83
C ALA A 6 -12.06 -0.04 -31.41
N LEU A 7 -11.90 0.91 -32.34
CA LEU A 7 -11.36 2.24 -32.05
C LEU A 7 -12.27 3.05 -31.10
N ARG A 8 -13.59 3.00 -31.30
CA ARG A 8 -14.54 3.67 -30.41
C ARG A 8 -14.56 3.04 -29.01
N ALA A 9 -14.50 1.71 -28.92
CA ALA A 9 -14.43 1.00 -27.65
C ALA A 9 -13.15 1.33 -26.87
N ALA A 10 -12.00 1.36 -27.55
CA ALA A 10 -10.72 1.74 -26.94
C ALA A 10 -10.75 3.21 -26.43
N LEU A 11 -11.35 4.13 -27.19
CA LEU A 11 -11.51 5.51 -26.78
C LEU A 11 -12.41 5.63 -25.53
N CYS A 12 -13.56 4.94 -25.50
CA CYS A 12 -14.43 4.92 -24.32
C CYS A 12 -13.71 4.37 -23.08
N LEU A 13 -12.91 3.30 -23.25
CA LEU A 13 -12.15 2.71 -22.15
C LEU A 13 -11.08 3.66 -21.60
N LEU A 14 -10.43 4.43 -22.48
CA LEU A 14 -9.42 5.43 -22.12
C LEU A 14 -10.03 6.62 -21.36
N LEU A 15 -11.23 7.08 -21.75
CA LEU A 15 -11.92 8.15 -21.02
C LEU A 15 -12.42 7.68 -19.65
N ALA A 16 -12.85 6.41 -19.53
CA ALA A 16 -13.33 5.85 -18.28
C ALA A 16 -12.22 5.67 -17.22
N SER A 17 -10.96 5.42 -17.63
CA SER A 17 -9.85 5.28 -16.68
C SER A 17 -9.35 6.61 -16.12
N ALA A 18 -9.64 7.74 -16.78
CA ALA A 18 -9.22 9.06 -16.35
C ALA A 18 -10.11 9.67 -15.24
N SER A 19 -11.32 9.15 -15.01
CA SER A 19 -12.27 9.71 -14.03
C SER A 19 -11.91 9.44 -12.56
N GLY A 20 -10.92 8.58 -12.29
CA GLY A 20 -10.49 8.27 -10.92
C GLY A 20 -9.35 9.14 -10.39
N CYS A 21 -8.69 9.95 -11.22
CA CYS A 21 -7.48 10.69 -10.83
C CYS A 21 -7.83 12.10 -10.31
N VAL A 22 -8.56 12.17 -9.19
CA VAL A 22 -8.93 13.44 -8.53
C VAL A 22 -8.28 13.55 -7.16
N VAL A 23 -7.70 14.73 -6.88
CA VAL A 23 -7.16 15.08 -5.57
C VAL A 23 -8.33 15.44 -4.65
N VAL A 24 -8.78 14.48 -3.84
CA VAL A 24 -9.86 14.67 -2.85
C VAL A 24 -9.29 15.29 -1.57
N ALA A 25 -9.99 16.28 -0.99
CA ALA A 25 -9.61 16.92 0.26
C ALA A 25 -9.60 15.92 1.43
N ALA A 26 -8.72 16.12 2.42
CA ALA A 26 -8.50 15.14 3.49
C ALA A 26 -9.77 14.84 4.33
N HIS A 27 -10.64 15.82 4.54
CA HIS A 27 -11.89 15.66 5.29
C HIS A 27 -12.93 14.81 4.55
N GLU A 28 -12.93 14.78 3.21
CA GLU A 28 -13.83 13.92 2.44
C GLU A 28 -13.40 12.43 2.47
N ARG A 29 -12.20 12.14 3.00
CA ARG A 29 -11.70 10.77 3.20
C ARG A 29 -12.08 10.19 4.56
N GLU A 30 -12.79 10.94 5.40
CA GLU A 30 -13.10 10.54 6.79
C GLU A 30 -13.80 9.19 6.87
N TYR A 31 -14.77 8.90 6.00
CA TYR A 31 -15.44 7.60 5.92
C TYR A 31 -14.53 6.44 5.47
N LEU A 32 -13.43 6.74 4.76
CA LEU A 32 -12.48 5.76 4.25
C LEU A 32 -11.25 5.60 5.18
N ALA A 33 -11.04 6.56 6.07
CA ALA A 33 -9.95 6.61 7.05
C ALA A 33 -10.44 6.28 8.47
N ASP A 34 -11.50 5.47 8.59
CA ASP A 34 -11.97 5.00 9.88
C ASP A 34 -10.83 4.26 10.61
N PRO A 35 -10.53 4.62 11.88
CA PRO A 35 -9.44 4.01 12.63
C PRO A 35 -9.61 2.49 12.82
N THR A 36 -10.83 1.96 12.70
CA THR A 36 -11.08 0.50 12.73
C THR A 36 -10.61 -0.22 11.45
N MET A 37 -10.50 0.51 10.33
CA MET A 37 -9.99 0.01 9.05
C MET A 37 -8.47 0.22 8.92
N ALA A 38 -7.82 0.76 9.95
CA ALA A 38 -6.38 0.93 9.96
C ALA A 38 -5.68 -0.44 9.82
N ALA A 39 -4.83 -0.59 8.80
CA ALA A 39 -4.05 -1.81 8.60
C ALA A 39 -3.16 -2.15 9.80
N GLN A 40 -2.84 -1.14 10.62
CA GLN A 40 -1.97 -1.27 11.77
C GLN A 40 -2.48 -0.38 12.92
N PRO A 41 -3.50 -0.83 13.67
CA PRO A 41 -4.13 -0.01 14.70
C PRO A 41 -3.24 0.19 15.94
N ASP A 42 -2.40 -0.79 16.26
CA ASP A 42 -1.43 -0.72 17.35
C ASP A 42 0.02 -0.71 16.81
N PRO A 43 0.76 0.41 16.97
CA PRO A 43 2.13 0.52 16.47
C PRO A 43 3.13 -0.32 17.27
N LEU A 44 2.84 -0.64 18.55
CA LEU A 44 3.69 -1.45 19.42
C LEU A 44 3.62 -2.93 19.00
N GLU A 45 2.40 -3.44 18.79
CA GLU A 45 2.20 -4.80 18.27
C GLU A 45 2.79 -4.96 16.87
N ALA A 46 2.62 -3.96 16.01
CA ALA A 46 3.22 -3.91 14.68
C ALA A 46 4.73 -4.07 14.71
N ARG A 47 5.38 -3.34 15.63
CA ARG A 47 6.83 -3.38 15.82
C ARG A 47 7.29 -4.75 16.31
N SER A 48 6.55 -5.36 17.24
CA SER A 48 6.81 -6.71 17.74
C SER A 48 6.72 -7.76 16.63
N ARG A 49 5.61 -7.77 15.88
CA ARG A 49 5.42 -8.69 14.75
C ARG A 49 6.48 -8.50 13.66
N ARG A 50 6.83 -7.25 13.34
CA ARG A 50 7.89 -6.96 12.37
C ARG A 50 9.24 -7.52 12.83
N LYS A 51 9.59 -7.42 14.12
CA LYS A 51 10.82 -8.03 14.66
C LYS A 51 10.83 -9.54 14.46
N VAL A 52 9.76 -10.24 14.83
CA VAL A 52 9.67 -11.70 14.68
C VAL A 52 9.74 -12.12 13.21
N HIS A 53 9.02 -11.40 12.35
CA HIS A 53 8.99 -11.70 10.92
C HIS A 53 10.35 -11.47 10.28
N THR A 54 10.98 -10.30 10.47
CA THR A 54 12.32 -10.01 9.93
C THR A 54 13.38 -10.98 10.45
N SER A 55 13.30 -11.42 11.71
CA SER A 55 14.21 -12.45 12.25
C SER A 55 14.03 -13.82 11.58
N ARG A 56 12.80 -14.19 11.19
CA ARG A 56 12.50 -15.48 10.56
C ARG A 56 12.84 -15.51 9.07
N GLU A 57 12.60 -14.41 8.38
CA GLU A 57 12.86 -14.33 6.93
C GLU A 57 14.36 -14.26 6.63
N GLY A 58 15.23 -13.96 7.60
CA GLY A 58 16.66 -13.71 7.40
C GLY A 58 16.96 -12.50 6.50
N ALA A 59 15.92 -11.89 5.92
CA ALA A 59 15.95 -10.74 5.06
C ALA A 59 16.14 -9.48 5.90
N GLY A 60 17.38 -9.22 6.29
CA GLY A 60 17.72 -7.91 6.80
C GLY A 60 17.35 -6.88 5.72
N GLY A 61 16.44 -5.96 6.05
CA GLY A 61 15.98 -4.90 5.13
C GLY A 61 14.54 -5.01 4.62
N GLY A 62 13.80 -6.09 4.88
CA GLY A 62 12.44 -6.29 4.34
C GLY A 62 11.38 -5.24 4.73
N GLY A 63 11.69 -4.30 5.63
CA GLY A 63 10.79 -3.23 6.08
C GLY A 63 11.24 -1.80 5.73
N GLY A 64 12.23 -1.62 4.85
CA GLY A 64 12.78 -0.29 4.51
C GLY A 64 13.73 0.30 5.55
N THR A 65 13.86 -0.33 6.72
CA THR A 65 14.94 -0.04 7.68
C THR A 65 16.21 -0.77 7.24
N ARG A 66 17.34 -0.05 7.15
CA ARG A 66 18.66 -0.61 6.82
C ARG A 66 18.83 -1.99 7.48
N SER A 67 19.12 -2.98 6.63
CA SER A 67 19.54 -4.32 7.04
C SER A 67 20.68 -4.20 8.04
N GLY A 68 20.36 -4.29 9.33
CA GLY A 68 21.35 -4.45 10.37
C GLY A 68 21.89 -5.86 10.26
N GLY A 69 22.90 -6.06 9.41
CA GLY A 69 23.67 -7.29 9.40
C GLY A 69 24.41 -7.42 10.72
N GLY A 70 24.18 -8.55 11.41
CA GLY A 70 25.07 -9.04 12.47
C GLY A 70 24.56 -8.87 13.91
N CYS A 71 24.62 -10.01 14.62
CA CYS A 71 24.54 -10.27 16.07
C CYS A 71 23.57 -9.42 16.89
N ALA A 72 22.38 -9.98 17.14
CA ALA A 72 21.43 -9.46 18.11
C ALA A 72 22.02 -9.48 19.53
N CYS A 73 22.43 -8.31 20.02
CA CYS A 73 22.67 -8.01 21.43
C CYS A 73 22.09 -6.63 21.75
N GLY A 74 21.35 -6.53 22.87
CA GLY A 74 21.00 -5.26 23.51
C GLY A 74 19.50 -4.97 23.63
N ASN A 75 18.90 -5.45 24.73
CA ASN A 75 18.28 -4.51 25.65
C ASN A 75 19.41 -3.71 26.31
#